data_AF-A0A3M0W9D8-F1
#
_entry.id   AF-A0A3M0W9D8-F1
#
_cell.length_a   1.000
_cell.length_b   1.000
_cell.length_c   1.000
_cell.angle_alpha   90.00
_cell.angle_beta   90.00
_cell.angle_gamma   90.00
#
_symmetry.space_group_name_H-M   'P 1'
#
loop_
_entity.id
_entity.type
_entity.pdbx_description
1 polymer ?
#
loop_
_entity_poly.entity_id
_entity_poly.type
_entity_poly.pdbx_seq_one_letter_code
_entity_poly.pdbx_strand_id
1 'polypeptide(L)'
;MATHGPSKLHGRAFYESLGSPKLVLAPMVDRSEIAWRLLTRSYLEEGQSRSLLAYTPMFHGRLFGEHVSVRDEHFQPTRESLVSKEKSEAPAWLDGNPDTDRPLFVQFCANKPDELLEAAQYVAPYCDAVDLNLGCPQGIAKSGRYGSFLQDDWETIYALINKLHTELSVPVTAKIRILETRERTLEYAKMVLSAGASIITVHGRRREQKSHNTGVADWSIIRYLRDNLPPETVLFANGNILNFDDIDACIAETGVDGVMSAEGNLSNPAIFAGPAADLESREYWRGRDGKDGYRLDGVFRRYLDIIYRHILEQTPPERPPLYLPGDEVVTEYYDISALEDSISQSRKQKRTASPSLRIRDALSKTTVGNMAAFEKVLRMLEAAIRQALDGEAAHPLQDLSKSTESKSPDQELREKYKRPWTKAVEQDASK
;
A
#
# COMPACT_ATOMS: atom_id res chain seq x y z
N MET A 1 -8.49 -17.88 -42.12
CA MET A 1 -8.90 -16.51 -41.76
C MET A 1 -8.63 -16.34 -40.28
N ALA A 2 -7.65 -15.52 -39.89
CA ALA A 2 -7.35 -15.27 -38.49
C ALA A 2 -8.50 -14.46 -37.89
N THR A 3 -9.27 -15.09 -36.99
CA THR A 3 -10.27 -14.42 -36.16
C THR A 3 -9.52 -13.40 -35.31
N HIS A 4 -9.59 -12.12 -35.70
CA HIS A 4 -9.07 -11.04 -34.88
C HIS A 4 -9.96 -10.97 -33.64
N GLY A 5 -9.46 -11.50 -32.52
CA GLY A 5 -10.07 -11.26 -31.21
C GLY A 5 -10.17 -9.76 -30.95
N PRO A 6 -10.99 -9.32 -29.97
CA PRO A 6 -11.10 -7.91 -29.64
C PRO A 6 -9.70 -7.33 -29.37
N SER A 7 -9.39 -6.19 -29.98
CA SER A 7 -8.07 -5.56 -29.84
C SER A 7 -7.83 -5.19 -28.38
N LYS A 8 -6.67 -5.60 -27.83
CA LYS A 8 -6.22 -5.17 -26.50
C LYS A 8 -6.22 -3.64 -26.42
N LEU A 9 -6.99 -3.08 -25.48
CA LEU A 9 -6.99 -1.64 -25.20
C LEU A 9 -5.59 -1.19 -24.75
N HIS A 10 -5.21 0.04 -25.05
CA HIS A 10 -3.90 0.58 -24.73
C HIS A 10 -3.99 2.08 -24.43
N GLY A 11 -3.03 2.61 -23.65
CA GLY A 11 -2.95 4.03 -23.31
C GLY A 11 -4.20 4.58 -22.61
N ARG A 12 -4.62 5.79 -23.00
CA ARG A 12 -5.81 6.49 -22.51
C ARG A 12 -7.07 5.62 -22.56
N ALA A 13 -7.33 4.94 -23.67
CA ALA A 13 -8.52 4.12 -23.84
C ALA A 13 -8.58 2.95 -22.84
N PHE A 14 -7.43 2.35 -22.52
CA PHE A 14 -7.35 1.36 -21.46
C PHE A 14 -7.66 1.98 -20.09
N TYR A 15 -7.03 3.10 -19.74
CA TYR A 15 -7.29 3.77 -18.47
C TYR A 15 -8.77 4.18 -18.29
N GLU A 16 -9.40 4.68 -19.36
CA GLU A 16 -10.82 5.05 -19.35
C GLU A 16 -11.73 3.84 -19.15
N SER A 17 -11.36 2.69 -19.72
CA SER A 17 -12.09 1.43 -19.49
C SER A 17 -12.06 0.96 -18.04
N LEU A 18 -11.08 1.41 -17.24
CA LEU A 18 -11.00 1.16 -15.79
C LEU A 18 -11.86 2.15 -14.98
N GLY A 19 -12.57 3.08 -15.63
CA GLY A 19 -13.31 4.15 -14.95
C GLY A 19 -12.44 5.35 -14.57
N SER A 20 -11.26 5.49 -15.18
CA SER A 20 -10.33 6.60 -14.92
C SER A 20 -9.96 6.78 -13.44
N PRO A 21 -9.41 5.75 -12.77
CA PRO A 21 -9.10 5.81 -11.35
C PRO A 21 -8.06 6.89 -11.06
N LYS A 22 -8.38 7.79 -10.13
CA LYS A 22 -7.45 8.82 -9.63
C LYS A 22 -6.69 8.37 -8.39
N LEU A 23 -7.26 7.42 -7.65
CA LEU A 23 -6.74 6.94 -6.37
C LEU A 23 -5.98 5.63 -6.64
N VAL A 24 -4.70 5.59 -6.29
CA VAL A 24 -3.85 4.43 -6.58
C VAL A 24 -3.14 3.92 -5.32
N LEU A 25 -3.45 2.70 -4.90
CA LEU A 25 -2.73 2.01 -3.84
C LEU A 25 -1.43 1.41 -4.39
N ALA A 26 -0.29 1.83 -3.84
CA ALA A 26 1.02 1.43 -4.33
C ALA A 26 1.36 -0.05 -4.10
N PRO A 27 2.24 -0.64 -4.93
CA PRO A 27 2.84 -1.94 -4.65
C PRO A 27 3.82 -1.82 -3.48
N MET A 28 3.62 -2.64 -2.47
CA MET A 28 4.42 -2.66 -1.24
C MET A 28 4.67 -4.12 -0.84
N VAL A 29 5.94 -4.54 -0.86
CA VAL A 29 6.36 -5.90 -0.49
C VAL A 29 5.87 -6.20 0.93
N ASP A 30 5.17 -7.32 1.09
CA ASP A 30 4.56 -7.81 2.34
C ASP A 30 3.56 -6.84 3.01
N ARG A 31 3.02 -5.88 2.26
CA ARG A 31 2.22 -4.77 2.80
C ARG A 31 1.05 -4.32 1.90
N SER A 32 0.87 -4.97 0.76
CA SER A 32 -0.19 -4.68 -0.22
C SER A 32 -0.89 -5.96 -0.68
N GLU A 33 -0.83 -7.00 0.16
CA GLU A 33 -1.59 -8.23 0.04
C GLU A 33 -3.10 -7.98 0.04
N ILE A 34 -3.86 -8.98 -0.40
CA ILE A 34 -5.32 -8.88 -0.60
C ILE A 34 -6.04 -8.30 0.62
N ALA A 35 -5.74 -8.75 1.83
CA ALA A 35 -6.38 -8.25 3.05
C ALA A 35 -6.19 -6.74 3.23
N TRP A 36 -5.00 -6.22 2.91
CA TRP A 36 -4.70 -4.80 3.01
C TRP A 36 -5.37 -3.98 1.91
N ARG A 37 -5.46 -4.53 0.68
CA ARG A 37 -6.20 -3.90 -0.42
C ARG A 37 -7.68 -3.80 -0.08
N LEU A 38 -8.29 -4.87 0.44
CA LEU A 38 -9.67 -4.88 0.91
C LEU A 38 -9.87 -3.91 2.09
N LEU A 39 -8.93 -3.84 3.02
CA LEU A 39 -8.97 -2.88 4.13
C LEU A 39 -9.02 -1.45 3.60
N THR A 40 -8.14 -1.11 2.66
CA THR A 40 -8.13 0.21 2.03
C THR A 40 -9.43 0.51 1.31
N ARG A 41 -9.96 -0.44 0.52
CA ARG A 41 -11.25 -0.28 -0.19
C ARG A 41 -12.43 -0.11 0.76
N SER A 42 -12.39 -0.73 1.94
CA SER A 42 -13.51 -0.71 2.90
C SER A 42 -13.80 0.67 3.52
N TYR A 43 -12.89 1.63 3.37
CA TYR A 43 -13.10 3.01 3.81
C TYR A 43 -13.78 3.87 2.73
N LEU A 44 -13.82 3.41 1.48
CA LEU A 44 -14.53 4.10 0.41
C LEU A 44 -16.02 3.81 0.49
N GLU A 45 -16.84 4.75 0.00
CA GLU A 45 -18.29 4.59 -0.03
C GLU A 45 -18.69 3.38 -0.89
N GLU A 46 -19.88 2.84 -0.61
CA GLU A 46 -20.44 1.71 -1.36
C GLU A 46 -20.54 2.07 -2.85
N GLY A 47 -20.01 1.21 -3.72
CA GLY A 47 -19.92 1.46 -5.16
C GLY A 47 -18.71 2.29 -5.62
N GLN A 48 -18.00 2.97 -4.71
CA GLN A 48 -16.76 3.70 -5.04
C GLN A 48 -15.50 2.84 -4.89
N SER A 49 -15.61 1.60 -4.40
CA SER A 49 -14.46 0.70 -4.27
C SER A 49 -13.66 0.57 -5.56
N ARG A 50 -14.33 0.59 -6.73
CA ARG A 50 -13.71 0.52 -8.07
C ARG A 50 -12.99 1.79 -8.51
N SER A 51 -13.15 2.91 -7.80
CA SER A 51 -12.38 4.14 -8.03
C SER A 51 -10.93 4.05 -7.55
N LEU A 52 -10.65 3.08 -6.68
CA LEU A 52 -9.29 2.74 -6.25
C LEU A 52 -8.69 1.71 -7.20
N LEU A 53 -7.62 2.10 -7.89
CA LEU A 53 -6.72 1.15 -8.51
C LEU A 53 -5.74 0.63 -7.46
N ALA A 54 -5.57 -0.69 -7.36
CA ALA A 54 -4.61 -1.27 -6.44
C ALA A 54 -3.54 -2.08 -7.15
N TYR A 55 -2.40 -2.23 -6.49
CA TYR A 55 -1.29 -3.05 -6.95
C TYR A 55 -1.06 -4.20 -5.95
N THR A 56 -0.64 -5.36 -6.46
CA THR A 56 -0.09 -6.43 -5.63
C THR A 56 1.24 -6.03 -5.01
N PRO A 57 1.77 -6.82 -4.05
CA PRO A 57 3.19 -6.80 -3.76
C PRO A 57 4.01 -7.06 -5.02
N MET A 58 5.28 -6.63 -5.01
CA MET A 58 6.19 -6.89 -6.12
C MET A 58 6.65 -8.36 -6.09
N PHE A 59 6.39 -9.10 -7.18
CA PHE A 59 6.81 -10.50 -7.33
C PHE A 59 8.09 -10.61 -8.17
N HIS A 60 8.98 -11.54 -7.84
CA HIS A 60 10.14 -11.82 -8.67
C HIS A 60 9.74 -12.73 -9.83
N GLY A 61 9.81 -12.24 -11.08
CA GLY A 61 9.33 -12.94 -12.28
C GLY A 61 9.81 -14.38 -12.37
N ARG A 62 11.13 -14.61 -12.34
CA ARG A 62 11.71 -15.97 -12.36
C ARG A 62 11.14 -16.91 -11.28
N LEU A 63 11.17 -16.49 -10.02
CA LEU A 63 10.70 -17.34 -8.90
C LEU A 63 9.20 -17.63 -9.01
N PHE A 64 8.42 -16.62 -9.44
CA PHE A 64 6.98 -16.77 -9.63
C PHE A 64 6.66 -17.72 -10.80
N GLY A 65 7.42 -17.70 -11.89
CA GLY A 65 7.27 -18.61 -13.02
C GLY A 65 7.67 -20.05 -12.70
N GLU A 66 8.81 -20.23 -12.02
CA GLU A 66 9.42 -21.55 -11.77
C GLU A 66 8.77 -22.33 -10.61
N HIS A 67 8.26 -21.64 -9.58
CA HIS A 67 7.86 -22.29 -8.33
C HIS A 67 6.38 -22.11 -8.02
N VAL A 68 5.61 -23.20 -8.12
CA VAL A 68 4.19 -23.25 -7.74
C VAL A 68 3.98 -22.74 -6.30
N SER A 69 4.87 -23.13 -5.37
CA SER A 69 4.78 -22.71 -3.97
C SER A 69 4.85 -21.20 -3.79
N VAL A 70 5.66 -20.51 -4.61
CA VAL A 70 5.75 -19.04 -4.58
C VAL A 70 4.46 -18.41 -5.07
N ARG A 71 3.80 -19.01 -6.08
CA ARG A 71 2.49 -18.54 -6.55
C ARG A 71 1.43 -18.74 -5.48
N ASP A 72 1.36 -19.95 -4.91
CA ASP A 72 0.36 -20.31 -3.92
C ASP A 72 0.50 -19.50 -2.61
N GLU A 73 1.72 -19.07 -2.26
CA GLU A 73 1.96 -18.23 -1.10
C GLU A 73 1.58 -16.75 -1.34
N HIS A 74 1.72 -16.25 -2.56
CA HIS A 74 1.68 -14.80 -2.82
C HIS A 74 0.55 -14.31 -3.73
N PHE A 75 -0.10 -15.19 -4.52
CA PHE A 75 -1.15 -14.81 -5.46
C PHE A 75 -2.17 -15.95 -5.64
N GLN A 76 -3.35 -15.79 -5.03
CA GLN A 76 -4.39 -16.82 -4.91
C GLN A 76 -5.69 -16.41 -5.60
N PRO A 77 -5.71 -16.29 -6.95
CA PRO A 77 -6.91 -15.87 -7.68
C PRO A 77 -7.99 -16.96 -7.71
N THR A 78 -7.60 -18.20 -7.47
CA THR A 78 -8.45 -19.39 -7.32
C THR A 78 -8.02 -20.18 -6.09
N ARG A 79 -8.87 -21.11 -5.62
CA ARG A 79 -8.50 -22.04 -4.53
C ARG A 79 -7.51 -23.11 -4.96
N GLU A 80 -7.47 -23.41 -6.24
CA GLU A 80 -6.52 -24.36 -6.82
C GLU A 80 -5.23 -23.63 -7.21
N SER A 81 -4.11 -24.33 -7.06
CA SER A 81 -2.79 -23.82 -7.43
C SER A 81 -2.72 -23.44 -8.91
N LEU A 82 -2.00 -22.37 -9.22
CA LEU A 82 -1.76 -21.94 -10.59
C LEU A 82 -0.75 -22.86 -11.28
N VAL A 83 -1.26 -23.92 -11.92
CA VAL A 83 -0.47 -24.87 -12.73
C VAL A 83 -0.57 -24.59 -14.23
N SER A 84 -1.63 -23.92 -14.68
CA SER A 84 -1.82 -23.46 -16.06
C SER A 84 -1.74 -21.95 -16.16
N LYS A 85 -1.31 -21.47 -17.32
CA LYS A 85 -1.30 -20.05 -17.71
C LYS A 85 -2.65 -19.58 -18.25
N GLU A 86 -3.54 -20.51 -18.57
CA GLU A 86 -4.89 -20.20 -19.01
C GLU A 86 -5.78 -19.85 -17.82
N LYS A 87 -6.86 -19.11 -18.09
CA LYS A 87 -7.85 -18.81 -17.07
C LYS A 87 -8.50 -20.11 -16.61
N SER A 88 -8.50 -20.36 -15.30
CA SER A 88 -9.25 -21.46 -14.70
C SER A 88 -10.76 -21.17 -14.76
N GLU A 89 -11.55 -22.23 -14.95
CA GLU A 89 -13.00 -22.18 -14.79
C GLU A 89 -13.43 -22.18 -13.32
N ALA A 90 -12.50 -22.41 -12.39
CA ALA A 90 -12.76 -22.34 -10.97
C ALA A 90 -13.29 -20.94 -10.58
N PRO A 91 -14.20 -20.86 -9.60
CA PRO A 91 -14.70 -19.58 -9.11
C PRO A 91 -13.55 -18.67 -8.65
N ALA A 92 -13.68 -17.37 -8.97
CA ALA A 92 -12.76 -16.35 -8.49
C ALA A 92 -12.73 -16.34 -6.95
N TRP A 93 -11.54 -16.16 -6.40
CA TRP A 93 -11.27 -16.33 -4.97
C TRP A 93 -10.81 -15.03 -4.31
N LEU A 94 -9.49 -14.84 -4.15
CA LEU A 94 -8.91 -13.67 -3.47
C LEU A 94 -8.34 -12.67 -4.47
N ASP A 95 -7.09 -12.88 -4.89
CA ASP A 95 -6.38 -11.90 -5.71
C ASP A 95 -7.06 -11.73 -7.08
N GLY A 96 -7.37 -10.48 -7.43
CA GLY A 96 -7.97 -10.19 -8.73
C GLY A 96 -9.43 -10.61 -8.87
N ASN A 97 -10.10 -10.93 -7.75
CA ASN A 97 -11.53 -11.18 -7.72
C ASN A 97 -12.30 -9.97 -8.31
N PRO A 98 -13.10 -10.16 -9.38
CA PRO A 98 -13.82 -9.07 -10.07
C PRO A 98 -14.81 -8.28 -9.20
N ASP A 99 -15.31 -8.88 -8.13
CA ASP A 99 -16.32 -8.28 -7.28
C ASP A 99 -15.69 -7.40 -6.18
N THR A 100 -14.49 -7.76 -5.71
CA THR A 100 -13.92 -7.17 -4.49
C THR A 100 -12.52 -6.56 -4.65
N ASP A 101 -11.70 -7.05 -5.58
CA ASP A 101 -10.27 -6.68 -5.65
C ASP A 101 -9.87 -5.92 -6.93
N ARG A 102 -10.78 -5.78 -7.90
CA ARG A 102 -10.53 -5.04 -9.15
C ARG A 102 -11.00 -3.57 -9.10
N PRO A 103 -10.32 -2.63 -9.79
CA PRO A 103 -9.19 -2.86 -10.69
C PRO A 103 -7.86 -3.15 -9.96
N LEU A 104 -7.09 -4.11 -10.50
CA LEU A 104 -5.84 -4.62 -9.92
C LEU A 104 -4.74 -4.72 -10.97
N PHE A 105 -3.57 -4.14 -10.68
CA PHE A 105 -2.34 -4.36 -11.44
C PHE A 105 -1.40 -5.29 -10.67
N VAL A 106 -0.86 -6.29 -11.36
CA VAL A 106 0.10 -7.24 -10.76
C VAL A 106 1.51 -6.82 -11.11
N GLN A 107 2.32 -6.50 -10.10
CA GLN A 107 3.67 -5.97 -10.31
C GLN A 107 4.74 -7.06 -10.22
N PHE A 108 5.63 -7.09 -11.22
CA PHE A 108 6.83 -7.92 -11.20
C PHE A 108 8.12 -7.10 -11.18
N CYS A 109 9.18 -7.71 -10.66
CA CYS A 109 10.55 -7.37 -11.01
C CYS A 109 11.19 -8.52 -11.81
N ALA A 110 11.98 -8.17 -12.82
CA ALA A 110 12.70 -9.13 -13.65
C ALA A 110 13.82 -8.40 -14.41
N ASN A 111 14.71 -9.18 -15.02
CA ASN A 111 15.77 -8.69 -15.91
C ASN A 111 15.95 -9.54 -17.18
N LYS A 112 15.08 -10.53 -17.38
CA LYS A 112 15.05 -11.41 -18.55
C LYS A 112 13.62 -11.46 -19.12
N PRO A 113 13.42 -11.08 -20.40
CA PRO A 113 12.10 -11.01 -21.00
C PRO A 113 11.30 -12.31 -20.96
N ASP A 114 11.92 -13.46 -21.27
CA ASP A 114 11.20 -14.75 -21.30
C ASP A 114 10.73 -15.19 -19.90
N GLU A 115 11.59 -15.05 -18.88
CA GLU A 115 11.23 -15.37 -17.49
C GLU A 115 10.10 -14.47 -16.97
N LEU A 116 10.10 -13.19 -17.36
CA LEU A 116 9.03 -12.25 -17.01
C LEU A 116 7.72 -12.61 -17.72
N LEU A 117 7.76 -12.92 -19.02
CA LEU A 117 6.58 -13.30 -19.77
C LEU A 117 5.94 -14.57 -19.20
N GLU A 118 6.76 -15.58 -18.89
CA GLU A 118 6.28 -16.82 -18.30
C GLU A 118 5.50 -16.59 -17.00
N ALA A 119 6.02 -15.74 -16.12
CA ALA A 119 5.33 -15.37 -14.87
C ALA A 119 4.05 -14.56 -15.13
N ALA A 120 4.13 -13.58 -16.04
CA ALA A 120 3.03 -12.68 -16.35
C ALA A 120 1.83 -13.40 -16.99
N GLN A 121 2.07 -14.48 -17.74
CA GLN A 121 1.02 -15.30 -18.33
C GLN A 121 0.12 -15.96 -17.27
N TYR A 122 0.64 -16.34 -16.10
CA TYR A 122 -0.18 -16.91 -15.02
C TYR A 122 -1.18 -15.91 -14.44
N VAL A 123 -0.83 -14.63 -14.37
CA VAL A 123 -1.65 -13.61 -13.69
C VAL A 123 -2.54 -12.82 -14.65
N ALA A 124 -2.20 -12.80 -15.95
CA ALA A 124 -2.93 -12.05 -16.97
C ALA A 124 -4.45 -12.30 -16.98
N PRO A 125 -4.97 -13.53 -16.77
CA PRO A 125 -6.41 -13.74 -16.69
C PRO A 125 -7.10 -13.14 -15.47
N TYR A 126 -6.34 -12.82 -14.43
CA TYR A 126 -6.82 -12.44 -13.10
C TYR A 126 -6.51 -10.99 -12.72
N CYS A 127 -5.84 -10.22 -13.57
CA CYS A 127 -5.61 -8.80 -13.36
C CYS A 127 -6.11 -7.94 -14.53
N ASP A 128 -6.02 -6.62 -14.38
CA ASP A 128 -6.36 -5.64 -15.41
C ASP A 128 -5.11 -5.16 -16.18
N ALA A 129 -3.94 -5.22 -15.56
CA ALA A 129 -2.64 -5.04 -16.22
C ALA A 129 -1.51 -5.73 -15.46
N VAL A 130 -0.40 -5.96 -16.18
CA VAL A 130 0.88 -6.37 -15.60
C VAL A 130 1.80 -5.15 -15.53
N ASP A 131 2.38 -4.88 -14.36
CA ASP A 131 3.28 -3.76 -14.15
C ASP A 131 4.74 -4.21 -13.98
N LEU A 132 5.67 -3.49 -14.62
CA LEU A 132 7.10 -3.68 -14.40
C LEU A 132 7.66 -2.69 -13.37
N ASN A 133 8.21 -3.22 -12.27
CA ASN A 133 8.94 -2.43 -11.29
C ASN A 133 10.31 -2.01 -11.84
N LEU A 134 10.48 -0.70 -12.04
CA LEU A 134 11.75 -0.05 -12.40
C LEU A 134 12.18 0.97 -11.34
N GLY A 135 11.66 0.85 -10.12
CA GLY A 135 11.78 1.86 -9.07
C GLY A 135 12.36 1.37 -7.74
N CYS A 136 12.41 0.06 -7.49
CA CYS A 136 12.93 -0.50 -6.24
C CYS A 136 14.45 -0.23 -6.12
N PRO A 137 14.92 0.45 -5.06
CA PRO A 137 16.34 0.76 -4.89
C PRO A 137 17.02 -0.12 -3.82
N GLN A 138 16.36 -1.20 -3.37
CA GLN A 138 16.83 -2.05 -2.29
C GLN A 138 18.04 -2.89 -2.67
N GLY A 139 18.82 -3.34 -1.68
CA GLY A 139 20.02 -4.14 -1.91
C GLY A 139 19.76 -5.42 -2.69
N ILE A 140 18.63 -6.09 -2.42
CA ILE A 140 18.23 -7.30 -3.16
C ILE A 140 17.98 -7.04 -4.65
N ALA A 141 17.46 -5.86 -5.00
CA ALA A 141 17.28 -5.43 -6.38
C ALA A 141 18.61 -5.14 -7.08
N LYS A 142 19.59 -4.61 -6.34
CA LYS A 142 20.96 -4.43 -6.84
C LYS A 142 21.58 -5.78 -7.20
N SER A 143 21.55 -6.72 -6.27
CA SER A 143 22.12 -8.06 -6.45
C SER A 143 21.43 -8.83 -7.56
N GLY A 144 20.10 -8.72 -7.67
CA GLY A 144 19.32 -9.35 -8.73
C GLY A 144 19.28 -8.59 -10.05
N ARG A 145 19.90 -7.41 -10.15
CA ARG A 145 19.90 -6.54 -11.34
C ARG A 145 18.50 -6.24 -11.88
N TYR A 146 17.57 -5.85 -11.01
CA TYR A 146 16.21 -5.43 -11.39
C TYR A 146 15.83 -4.12 -10.68
N GLY A 147 14.61 -3.62 -10.87
CA GLY A 147 14.14 -2.39 -10.25
C GLY A 147 14.90 -1.17 -10.78
N SER A 148 15.23 -0.22 -9.90
CA SER A 148 15.95 1.01 -10.29
C SER A 148 17.39 0.78 -10.75
N PHE A 149 17.93 -0.44 -10.64
CA PHE A 149 19.24 -0.78 -11.18
C PHE A 149 19.21 -1.12 -12.68
N LEU A 150 18.02 -1.27 -13.27
CA LEU A 150 17.86 -1.36 -14.73
C LEU A 150 17.82 0.01 -15.40
N GLN A 151 17.67 1.11 -14.66
CA GLN A 151 17.58 2.45 -15.24
C GLN A 151 18.83 2.86 -16.05
N ASP A 152 19.93 2.11 -15.90
CA ASP A 152 21.20 2.29 -16.63
C ASP A 152 21.30 1.39 -17.88
N ASP A 153 20.33 0.47 -18.08
CA ASP A 153 20.26 -0.51 -19.18
C ASP A 153 18.87 -0.46 -19.85
N TRP A 154 18.70 0.55 -20.71
CA TRP A 154 17.42 0.82 -21.37
C TRP A 154 17.04 -0.23 -22.40
N GLU A 155 18.01 -0.95 -22.97
CA GLU A 155 17.77 -2.05 -23.91
C GLU A 155 17.04 -3.20 -23.20
N THR A 156 17.50 -3.59 -22.02
CA THR A 156 16.82 -4.61 -21.21
C THR A 156 15.41 -4.16 -20.82
N ILE A 157 15.22 -2.89 -20.42
CA ILE A 157 13.89 -2.36 -20.08
C ILE A 157 12.95 -2.42 -21.29
N TYR A 158 13.41 -1.96 -22.45
CA TYR A 158 12.63 -1.99 -23.68
C TYR A 158 12.23 -3.43 -24.01
N ALA A 159 13.17 -4.37 -23.96
CA ALA A 159 12.91 -5.78 -24.27
C ALA A 159 11.89 -6.41 -23.29
N LEU A 160 11.98 -6.10 -21.99
CA LEU A 160 11.02 -6.58 -20.98
C LEU A 160 9.59 -6.08 -21.27
N ILE A 161 9.44 -4.76 -21.42
CA ILE A 161 8.12 -4.14 -21.63
C ILE A 161 7.54 -4.54 -22.98
N ASN A 162 8.35 -4.50 -24.05
CA ASN A 162 7.90 -4.78 -25.39
C ASN A 162 7.42 -6.22 -25.55
N LYS A 163 8.15 -7.19 -24.97
CA LYS A 163 7.74 -8.59 -25.02
C LYS A 163 6.39 -8.82 -24.32
N LEU A 164 6.19 -8.24 -23.14
CA LEU A 164 4.89 -8.31 -22.47
C LEU A 164 3.79 -7.60 -23.29
N HIS A 165 4.12 -6.43 -23.87
CA HIS A 165 3.18 -5.64 -24.66
C HIS A 165 2.74 -6.38 -25.93
N THR A 166 3.60 -7.18 -26.56
CA THR A 166 3.24 -7.91 -27.78
C THR A 166 2.57 -9.26 -27.49
N GLU A 167 2.91 -9.92 -26.38
CA GLU A 167 2.52 -11.31 -26.13
C GLU A 167 1.43 -11.50 -25.06
N LEU A 168 1.18 -10.52 -24.18
CA LEU A 168 0.07 -10.63 -23.20
C LEU A 168 -1.28 -10.20 -23.77
N SER A 169 -2.35 -10.80 -23.26
CA SER A 169 -3.74 -10.38 -23.53
C SER A 169 -4.15 -9.11 -22.78
N VAL A 170 -3.47 -8.79 -21.67
CA VAL A 170 -3.70 -7.59 -20.87
C VAL A 170 -2.63 -6.51 -21.13
N PRO A 171 -2.95 -5.23 -20.88
CA PRO A 171 -1.99 -4.14 -21.03
C PRO A 171 -0.81 -4.24 -20.04
N VAL A 172 0.28 -3.58 -20.41
CA VAL A 172 1.49 -3.48 -19.58
C VAL A 172 1.64 -2.06 -19.09
N THR A 173 2.05 -1.89 -17.83
CA THR A 173 2.39 -0.59 -17.23
C THR A 173 3.79 -0.64 -16.63
N ALA A 174 4.35 0.52 -16.27
CA ALA A 174 5.65 0.56 -15.60
C ALA A 174 5.69 1.61 -14.50
N LYS A 175 6.41 1.29 -13.42
CA LYS A 175 6.68 2.22 -12.32
C LYS A 175 8.15 2.59 -12.26
N ILE A 176 8.47 3.86 -12.52
CA ILE A 176 9.84 4.39 -12.57
C ILE A 176 10.14 5.33 -11.39
N ARG A 177 11.43 5.65 -11.23
CA ARG A 177 11.94 6.80 -10.47
C ARG A 177 12.46 7.86 -11.43
N ILE A 178 12.49 9.12 -10.98
CA ILE A 178 13.15 10.20 -11.72
C ILE A 178 14.68 9.96 -11.81
N LEU A 179 15.31 10.51 -12.84
CA LEU A 179 16.76 10.47 -13.06
C LEU A 179 17.43 11.78 -12.61
N GLU A 180 18.71 11.97 -12.94
CA GLU A 180 19.52 13.09 -12.48
C GLU A 180 19.00 14.45 -12.97
N THR A 181 18.40 14.48 -14.16
CA THR A 181 17.80 15.68 -14.75
C THR A 181 16.39 15.41 -15.26
N ARG A 182 15.59 16.47 -15.36
CA ARG A 182 14.22 16.38 -15.91
C ARG A 182 14.22 15.97 -17.38
N GLU A 183 15.22 16.42 -18.16
CA GLU A 183 15.39 16.06 -19.58
C GLU A 183 15.69 14.56 -19.73
N ARG A 184 16.62 14.04 -18.92
CA ARG A 184 16.96 12.60 -18.97
C ARG A 184 15.81 11.74 -18.46
N THR A 185 15.05 12.23 -17.48
CA THR A 185 13.81 11.58 -17.04
C THR A 185 12.77 11.55 -18.17
N LEU A 186 12.66 12.61 -18.98
CA LEU A 186 11.77 12.66 -20.13
C LEU A 186 12.17 11.68 -21.23
N GLU A 187 13.46 11.59 -21.55
CA GLU A 187 13.99 10.59 -22.49
C GLU A 187 13.67 9.16 -22.01
N TYR A 188 13.89 8.91 -20.73
CA TYR A 188 13.60 7.61 -20.11
C TYR A 188 12.11 7.27 -20.16
N ALA A 189 11.23 8.22 -19.81
CA ALA A 189 9.78 8.03 -19.90
C ALA A 189 9.33 7.77 -21.35
N LYS A 190 9.87 8.50 -22.34
CA LYS A 190 9.58 8.27 -23.76
C LYS A 190 10.01 6.86 -24.21
N MET A 191 11.15 6.37 -23.76
CA MET A 191 11.62 5.01 -24.05
C MET A 191 10.69 3.95 -23.45
N VAL A 192 10.26 4.13 -22.20
CA VAL A 192 9.31 3.22 -21.54
C VAL A 192 7.96 3.19 -22.27
N LEU A 193 7.45 4.35 -22.71
CA LEU A 193 6.22 4.43 -23.51
C LEU A 193 6.39 3.77 -24.89
N SER A 194 7.50 4.04 -25.58
CA SER A 194 7.74 3.48 -26.92
C SER A 194 7.92 1.96 -26.89
N ALA A 195 8.37 1.41 -25.76
CA ALA A 195 8.40 -0.04 -25.56
C ALA A 195 7.00 -0.66 -25.47
N GLY A 196 5.96 0.11 -25.15
CA GLY A 196 4.56 -0.34 -25.12
C GLY A 196 3.88 -0.24 -23.74
N ALA A 197 4.47 0.50 -22.78
CA ALA A 197 3.80 0.78 -21.52
C ALA A 197 2.56 1.68 -21.74
N SER A 198 1.42 1.24 -21.24
CA SER A 198 0.12 1.91 -21.38
C SER A 198 -0.06 3.05 -20.39
N ILE A 199 0.53 2.91 -19.20
CA ILE A 199 0.52 3.89 -18.12
C ILE A 199 1.92 3.89 -17.50
N ILE A 200 2.43 5.07 -17.18
CA ILE A 200 3.67 5.22 -16.40
C ILE A 200 3.37 5.86 -15.05
N THR A 201 3.79 5.18 -13.99
CA THR A 201 3.83 5.76 -12.64
C THR A 201 5.22 6.30 -12.35
N VAL A 202 5.31 7.56 -11.96
CA VAL A 202 6.59 8.25 -11.68
C VAL A 202 6.71 8.55 -10.20
N HIS A 203 7.69 7.93 -9.54
CA HIS A 203 8.10 8.35 -8.20
C HIS A 203 9.06 9.53 -8.31
N GLY A 204 8.70 10.68 -7.75
CA GLY A 204 9.49 11.93 -7.78
C GLY A 204 10.82 11.88 -7.01
N ARG A 205 11.36 10.71 -6.67
CA ARG A 205 12.65 10.56 -6.00
C ARG A 205 13.60 9.75 -6.86
N ARG A 206 14.88 10.13 -6.89
CA ARG A 206 15.96 9.36 -7.52
C ARG A 206 16.24 8.06 -6.78
N ARG A 207 16.96 7.12 -7.40
CA ARG A 207 17.34 5.83 -6.78
C ARG A 207 18.08 5.99 -5.46
N GLU A 208 18.96 6.99 -5.39
CA GLU A 208 19.84 7.27 -4.25
C GLU A 208 19.06 7.85 -3.06
N GLN A 209 17.88 8.43 -3.32
CA GLN A 209 16.97 8.96 -2.31
C GLN A 209 16.16 7.83 -1.66
N LYS A 210 16.82 7.14 -0.72
CA LYS A 210 16.27 6.04 0.09
C LYS A 210 16.79 6.09 1.52
N SER A 211 16.11 5.40 2.44
CA SER A 211 16.52 5.30 3.86
C SER A 211 16.70 6.69 4.49
N HIS A 212 17.83 6.97 5.13
CA HIS A 212 18.18 8.26 5.73
C HIS A 212 18.25 9.41 4.70
N ASN A 213 18.41 9.13 3.41
CA ASN A 213 18.50 10.13 2.33
C ASN A 213 17.19 10.28 1.53
N THR A 214 16.05 9.86 2.08
CA THR A 214 14.77 9.82 1.34
C THR A 214 14.37 11.19 0.79
N GLY A 215 14.46 12.26 1.59
CA GLY A 215 14.12 13.62 1.16
C GLY A 215 12.69 13.77 0.61
N VAL A 216 12.44 14.88 -0.08
CA VAL A 216 11.14 15.20 -0.71
C VAL A 216 11.12 14.72 -2.16
N ALA A 217 9.97 14.22 -2.62
CA ALA A 217 9.69 13.90 -4.00
C ALA A 217 9.49 15.18 -4.81
N ASP A 218 10.20 15.27 -5.93
CA ASP A 218 10.17 16.43 -6.82
C ASP A 218 8.99 16.30 -7.80
N TRP A 219 7.86 16.90 -7.43
CA TRP A 219 6.68 16.99 -8.29
C TRP A 219 6.89 17.89 -9.51
N SER A 220 7.86 18.82 -9.47
CA SER A 220 8.15 19.70 -10.61
C SER A 220 8.71 18.93 -11.82
N ILE A 221 9.45 17.84 -11.57
CA ILE A 221 9.90 16.94 -12.65
C ILE A 221 8.72 16.17 -13.23
N ILE A 222 7.78 15.70 -12.40
CA ILE A 222 6.56 15.04 -12.87
C ILE A 222 5.73 16.00 -13.73
N ARG A 223 5.59 17.27 -13.30
CA ARG A 223 4.94 18.32 -14.08
C ARG A 223 5.65 18.54 -15.42
N TYR A 224 6.98 18.60 -15.41
CA TYR A 224 7.77 18.73 -16.64
C TYR A 224 7.52 17.57 -17.61
N LEU A 225 7.38 16.33 -17.13
CA LEU A 225 7.00 15.19 -17.96
C LEU A 225 5.61 15.39 -18.57
N ARG A 226 4.62 15.78 -17.75
CA ARG A 226 3.25 16.02 -18.22
C ARG A 226 3.22 17.05 -19.35
N ASP A 227 3.97 18.14 -19.22
CA ASP A 227 4.02 19.23 -20.21
C ASP A 227 4.73 18.85 -21.52
N ASN A 228 5.58 17.82 -21.51
CA ASN A 228 6.44 17.45 -22.65
C ASN A 228 6.14 16.06 -23.25
N LEU A 229 5.16 15.35 -22.71
CA LEU A 229 4.62 14.10 -23.26
C LEU A 229 3.28 14.36 -23.96
N PRO A 230 2.90 13.54 -24.95
CA PRO A 230 1.59 13.68 -25.62
C PRO A 230 0.44 13.77 -24.61
N PRO A 231 -0.56 14.66 -24.80
CA PRO A 231 -1.63 14.86 -23.84
C PRO A 231 -2.36 13.58 -23.42
N GLU A 232 -2.52 12.64 -24.35
CA GLU A 232 -3.17 11.33 -24.13
C GLU A 232 -2.35 10.34 -23.29
N THR A 233 -1.06 10.60 -23.04
CA THR A 233 -0.25 9.74 -22.17
C THR A 233 -0.81 9.75 -20.76
N VAL A 234 -1.10 8.57 -20.20
CA VAL A 234 -1.58 8.45 -18.82
C VAL A 234 -0.39 8.41 -17.87
N LEU A 235 -0.37 9.33 -16.90
CA LEU A 235 0.68 9.46 -15.90
C LEU A 235 0.10 9.35 -14.49
N PHE A 236 0.76 8.60 -13.63
CA PHE A 236 0.50 8.61 -12.20
C PHE A 236 1.66 9.21 -11.42
N ALA A 237 1.38 10.09 -10.47
CA ALA A 237 2.39 10.63 -9.56
C ALA A 237 2.53 9.74 -8.31
N ASN A 238 3.75 9.61 -7.80
CA ASN A 238 4.03 8.93 -6.54
C ASN A 238 5.11 9.67 -5.74
N GLY A 239 4.99 9.61 -4.41
CA GLY A 239 5.94 10.19 -3.46
C GLY A 239 5.37 11.40 -2.73
N ASN A 240 5.53 11.40 -1.39
CA ASN A 240 5.02 12.45 -0.50
C ASN A 240 3.49 12.66 -0.50
N ILE A 241 2.70 11.59 -0.73
CA ILE A 241 1.24 11.57 -0.55
C ILE A 241 0.92 10.92 0.79
N LEU A 242 0.73 11.72 1.84
CA LEU A 242 0.65 11.27 3.23
C LEU A 242 -0.75 11.42 3.84
N ASN A 243 -1.68 12.03 3.11
CA ASN A 243 -3.04 12.31 3.54
C ASN A 243 -3.94 12.55 2.32
N PHE A 244 -5.24 12.73 2.59
CA PHE A 244 -6.25 12.94 1.55
C PHE A 244 -6.02 14.23 0.74
N ASP A 245 -5.74 15.37 1.39
CA ASP A 245 -5.58 16.66 0.69
C ASP A 245 -4.37 16.69 -0.26
N ASP A 246 -3.32 15.91 0.03
CA ASP A 246 -2.15 15.78 -0.83
C ASP A 246 -2.51 15.25 -2.23
N ILE A 247 -3.62 14.52 -2.35
CA ILE A 247 -4.09 13.95 -3.64
C ILE A 247 -4.45 15.08 -4.60
N ASP A 248 -5.37 15.96 -4.18
CA ASP A 248 -5.80 17.09 -5.00
C ASP A 248 -4.68 18.10 -5.23
N ALA A 249 -3.84 18.35 -4.21
CA ALA A 249 -2.68 19.20 -4.34
C ALA A 249 -1.68 18.65 -5.37
N CYS A 250 -1.40 17.35 -5.35
CA CYS A 250 -0.49 16.70 -6.29
C CYS A 250 -1.05 16.75 -7.72
N ILE A 251 -2.35 16.49 -7.91
CA ILE A 251 -3.01 16.60 -9.23
C ILE A 251 -2.92 18.03 -9.74
N ALA A 252 -3.22 19.02 -8.90
CA ALA A 252 -3.17 20.43 -9.30
C ALA A 252 -1.75 20.88 -9.71
N GLU A 253 -0.73 20.46 -8.97
CA GLU A 253 0.66 20.84 -9.24
C GLU A 253 1.24 20.11 -10.47
N THR A 254 0.92 18.83 -10.64
CA THR A 254 1.57 17.98 -11.65
C THR A 254 0.76 17.79 -12.92
N GLY A 255 -0.57 17.92 -12.86
CA GLY A 255 -1.49 17.65 -13.98
C GLY A 255 -1.60 16.17 -14.35
N VAL A 256 -1.26 15.25 -13.44
CA VAL A 256 -1.35 13.79 -13.66
C VAL A 256 -2.78 13.26 -13.61
N ASP A 257 -2.99 12.08 -14.18
CA ASP A 257 -4.27 11.39 -14.24
C ASP A 257 -4.63 10.67 -12.93
N GLY A 258 -3.63 10.36 -12.10
CA GLY A 258 -3.83 9.66 -10.83
C GLY A 258 -2.66 9.82 -9.87
N VAL A 259 -2.92 9.56 -8.60
CA VAL A 259 -1.99 9.75 -7.50
C VAL A 259 -1.86 8.46 -6.71
N MET A 260 -0.63 8.03 -6.53
CA MET A 260 -0.28 6.80 -5.85
C MET A 260 0.29 7.08 -4.46
N SER A 261 -0.30 6.45 -3.43
CA SER A 261 0.23 6.48 -2.06
C SER A 261 0.71 5.10 -1.60
N ALA A 262 1.83 5.09 -0.87
CA ALA A 262 2.44 3.92 -0.25
C ALA A 262 2.50 4.10 1.28
N GLU A 263 3.53 4.78 1.78
CA GLU A 263 3.76 5.02 3.23
C GLU A 263 2.59 5.74 3.91
N GLY A 264 1.92 6.67 3.20
CA GLY A 264 0.71 7.32 3.69
C GLY A 264 -0.42 6.34 3.93
N ASN A 265 -0.65 5.41 3.01
CA ASN A 265 -1.64 4.34 3.17
C ASN A 265 -1.25 3.34 4.27
N LEU A 266 0.03 2.98 4.43
CA LEU A 266 0.46 2.13 5.55
C LEU A 266 0.29 2.79 6.92
N SER A 267 0.42 4.12 6.96
CA SER A 267 0.19 4.89 8.18
C SER A 267 -1.30 5.06 8.47
N ASN A 268 -2.10 5.23 7.42
CA ASN A 268 -3.55 5.38 7.49
C ASN A 268 -4.21 4.67 6.29
N PRO A 269 -4.79 3.46 6.46
CA PRO A 269 -5.42 2.74 5.36
C PRO A 269 -6.64 3.47 4.78
N ALA A 270 -7.19 4.44 5.51
CA ALA A 270 -8.27 5.31 5.05
C ALA A 270 -7.79 6.55 4.30
N ILE A 271 -6.50 6.68 3.94
CA ILE A 271 -5.94 7.88 3.27
C ILE A 271 -6.72 8.35 2.02
N PHE A 272 -7.40 7.43 1.33
CA PHE A 272 -8.17 7.67 0.12
C PHE A 272 -9.65 7.98 0.39
N ALA A 273 -10.12 7.78 1.62
CA ALA A 273 -11.40 8.26 2.09
C ALA A 273 -11.14 9.59 2.82
N GLY A 274 -11.99 10.58 2.60
CA GLY A 274 -11.94 11.80 3.41
C GLY A 274 -12.23 11.51 4.90
N PRO A 275 -12.55 12.54 5.70
CA PRO A 275 -13.11 12.33 7.03
C PRO A 275 -14.31 11.36 6.97
N ALA A 276 -14.52 10.58 8.03
CA ALA A 276 -15.62 9.61 8.07
C ALA A 276 -16.97 10.30 7.78
N ALA A 277 -17.83 9.63 7.01
CA ALA A 277 -19.17 10.16 6.70
C ALA A 277 -20.01 10.38 7.97
N ASP A 278 -19.89 9.47 8.94
CA ASP A 278 -20.41 9.63 10.29
C ASP A 278 -19.25 9.88 11.25
N LEU A 279 -19.08 11.15 11.63
CA LEU A 279 -18.02 11.59 12.52
C LEU A 279 -18.31 11.25 13.99
N GLU A 280 -19.53 10.78 14.31
CA GLU A 280 -19.93 10.28 15.62
C GLU A 280 -19.79 8.75 15.71
N SER A 281 -19.28 8.11 14.65
CA SER A 281 -18.95 6.69 14.64
C SER A 281 -17.96 6.33 15.75
N ARG A 282 -18.20 5.19 16.42
CA ARG A 282 -17.29 4.63 17.43
C ARG A 282 -15.89 4.31 16.90
N GLU A 283 -15.74 4.21 15.58
CA GLU A 283 -14.47 3.94 14.89
C GLU A 283 -13.63 5.20 14.65
N TYR A 284 -14.21 6.39 14.81
CA TYR A 284 -13.54 7.66 14.56
C TYR A 284 -13.27 8.40 15.88
N TRP A 285 -12.07 8.93 16.04
CA TRP A 285 -11.69 9.73 17.21
C TRP A 285 -11.41 11.16 16.80
N ARG A 286 -11.85 12.09 17.65
CA ARG A 286 -11.53 13.51 17.56
C ARG A 286 -10.84 13.95 18.84
N GLY A 287 -9.59 14.36 18.70
CA GLY A 287 -8.80 14.96 19.74
C GLY A 287 -9.19 16.41 19.99
N ARG A 288 -8.97 16.84 21.23
CA ARG A 288 -9.18 18.23 21.66
C ARG A 288 -8.21 19.23 21.02
N ASP A 289 -7.12 18.76 20.43
CA ASP A 289 -6.14 19.56 19.69
C ASP A 289 -6.55 19.79 18.21
N GLY A 290 -7.77 19.38 17.84
CA GLY A 290 -8.29 19.49 16.48
C GLY A 290 -7.76 18.42 15.53
N LYS A 291 -6.99 17.44 16.02
CA LYS A 291 -6.64 16.25 15.23
C LYS A 291 -7.75 15.22 15.32
N ASP A 292 -7.95 14.48 14.25
CA ASP A 292 -8.91 13.40 14.18
C ASP A 292 -8.39 12.25 13.32
N GLY A 293 -9.14 11.15 13.32
CA GLY A 293 -8.84 10.01 12.48
C GLY A 293 -9.48 8.72 12.97
N TYR A 294 -9.38 7.70 12.14
CA TYR A 294 -9.80 6.35 12.51
C TYR A 294 -8.96 5.81 13.66
N ARG A 295 -9.62 5.23 14.65
CA ARG A 295 -8.96 4.64 15.81
C ARG A 295 -8.22 3.36 15.42
N LEU A 296 -7.04 3.18 15.99
CA LEU A 296 -6.19 2.04 15.65
C LEU A 296 -6.81 0.68 16.02
N ASP A 297 -7.59 0.61 17.10
CA ASP A 297 -8.36 -0.60 17.45
C ASP A 297 -9.44 -0.92 16.41
N GLY A 298 -10.19 0.09 15.95
CA GLY A 298 -11.17 -0.07 14.88
C GLY A 298 -10.52 -0.54 13.57
N VAL A 299 -9.42 0.08 13.17
CA VAL A 299 -8.64 -0.32 11.98
C VAL A 299 -8.17 -1.77 12.10
N PHE A 300 -7.60 -2.15 13.25
CA PHE A 300 -7.06 -3.49 13.45
C PHE A 300 -8.17 -4.55 13.52
N ARG A 301 -9.27 -4.26 14.21
CA ARG A 301 -10.47 -5.12 14.26
C ARG A 301 -11.02 -5.36 12.84
N ARG A 302 -11.17 -4.30 12.05
CA ARG A 302 -11.63 -4.37 10.66
C ARG A 302 -10.69 -5.23 9.78
N TYR A 303 -9.38 -5.10 9.96
CA TYR A 303 -8.40 -5.93 9.26
C TYR A 303 -8.54 -7.42 9.62
N LEU A 304 -8.70 -7.75 10.91
CA LEU A 304 -8.93 -9.15 11.33
C LEU A 304 -10.26 -9.69 10.80
N ASP A 305 -11.32 -8.89 10.83
CA ASP A 305 -12.62 -9.24 10.26
C ASP A 305 -12.54 -9.56 8.77
N ILE A 306 -11.73 -8.81 8.00
CA ILE A 306 -11.46 -9.10 6.58
C ILE A 306 -10.77 -10.46 6.44
N ILE A 307 -9.77 -10.75 7.27
CA ILE A 307 -9.10 -12.06 7.26
C ILE A 307 -10.10 -13.17 7.56
N TYR A 308 -10.91 -13.04 8.61
CA TYR A 308 -11.92 -14.05 8.94
C TYR A 308 -12.91 -14.28 7.78
N ARG A 309 -13.51 -13.21 7.26
CA ARG A 309 -14.57 -13.32 6.26
C ARG A 309 -14.06 -13.78 4.90
N HIS A 310 -12.97 -13.19 4.42
CA HIS A 310 -12.53 -13.37 3.03
C HIS A 310 -11.46 -14.43 2.88
N ILE A 311 -10.57 -14.59 3.87
CA ILE A 311 -9.45 -15.55 3.77
C ILE A 311 -9.80 -16.87 4.44
N LEU A 312 -10.34 -16.82 5.67
CA LEU A 312 -10.67 -18.01 6.45
C LEU A 312 -12.10 -18.52 6.24
N GLU A 313 -12.96 -17.74 5.59
CA GLU A 313 -14.39 -18.01 5.40
C GLU A 313 -15.13 -18.35 6.70
N GLN A 314 -14.74 -17.67 7.77
CA GLN A 314 -15.32 -17.82 9.09
C GLN A 314 -16.05 -16.54 9.48
N THR A 315 -17.11 -16.71 10.26
CA THR A 315 -17.73 -15.55 10.91
C THR A 315 -16.73 -14.99 11.92
N PRO A 316 -16.43 -13.68 11.90
CA PRO A 316 -15.57 -13.08 12.91
C PRO A 316 -16.12 -13.34 14.32
N PRO A 317 -15.26 -13.49 15.33
CA PRO A 317 -15.71 -13.72 16.70
C PRO A 317 -16.56 -12.55 17.20
N GLU A 318 -17.55 -12.85 18.04
CA GLU A 318 -18.34 -11.82 18.71
C GLU A 318 -17.44 -10.98 19.63
N ARG A 319 -17.58 -9.66 19.53
CA ARG A 319 -16.84 -8.67 20.34
C ARG A 319 -17.81 -7.60 20.83
N PRO A 320 -17.60 -7.01 22.02
CA PRO A 320 -18.34 -5.83 22.43
C PRO A 320 -18.09 -4.68 21.44
N PRO A 321 -18.98 -3.67 21.36
CA PRO A 321 -18.74 -2.48 20.57
C PRO A 321 -17.42 -1.79 20.97
N LEU A 322 -16.80 -1.05 20.05
CA LEU A 322 -15.62 -0.24 20.41
C LEU A 322 -16.00 0.74 21.51
N TYR A 323 -15.24 0.72 22.60
CA TYR A 323 -15.53 1.48 23.81
C TYR A 323 -15.59 2.99 23.55
N LEU A 324 -16.58 3.65 24.15
CA LEU A 324 -16.67 5.09 24.34
C LEU A 324 -16.80 5.42 25.84
N PRO A 325 -16.29 6.59 26.28
CA PRO A 325 -16.49 7.05 27.66
C PRO A 325 -17.98 7.03 28.06
N GLY A 326 -18.27 6.35 29.17
CA GLY A 326 -19.63 6.18 29.68
C GLY A 326 -20.30 4.84 29.34
N ASP A 327 -19.72 4.03 28.45
CA ASP A 327 -20.18 2.66 28.22
C ASP A 327 -19.95 1.77 29.46
N GLU A 328 -20.80 0.75 29.62
CA GLU A 328 -20.55 -0.34 30.57
C GLU A 328 -19.31 -1.15 30.15
N VAL A 329 -18.39 -1.36 31.09
CA VAL A 329 -17.15 -2.09 30.82
C VAL A 329 -17.37 -3.59 30.96
N VAL A 330 -17.28 -4.31 29.85
CA VAL A 330 -17.28 -5.78 29.82
C VAL A 330 -15.93 -6.31 30.33
N THR A 331 -15.76 -6.39 31.65
CA THR A 331 -14.47 -6.71 32.29
C THR A 331 -13.89 -8.05 31.81
N GLU A 332 -14.73 -9.06 31.63
CA GLU A 332 -14.32 -10.40 31.17
C GLU A 332 -13.67 -10.37 29.77
N TYR A 333 -14.12 -9.48 28.89
CA TYR A 333 -13.57 -9.36 27.53
C TYR A 333 -12.12 -8.84 27.56
N TYR A 334 -11.83 -7.91 28.47
CA TYR A 334 -10.51 -7.30 28.65
C TYR A 334 -9.57 -8.12 29.54
N ASP A 335 -10.07 -9.18 30.19
CA ASP A 335 -9.24 -10.09 30.97
C ASP A 335 -8.39 -10.95 30.03
N ILE A 336 -7.13 -10.55 29.90
CA ILE A 336 -6.12 -11.25 29.09
C ILE A 336 -5.30 -12.25 29.92
N SER A 337 -5.59 -12.42 31.21
CA SER A 337 -4.82 -13.31 32.11
C SER A 337 -4.85 -14.77 31.65
N ALA A 338 -6.00 -15.24 31.15
CA ALA A 338 -6.15 -16.58 30.57
C ALA A 338 -5.35 -16.80 29.26
N LEU A 339 -4.82 -15.74 28.66
CA LEU A 339 -4.06 -15.79 27.40
C LEU A 339 -2.55 -15.59 27.62
N GLU A 340 -2.08 -15.33 28.85
CA GLU A 340 -0.66 -15.11 29.19
C GLU A 340 0.21 -16.38 29.15
N ASP A 341 -0.39 -17.58 29.11
CA ASP A 341 0.34 -18.85 29.25
C ASP A 341 1.11 -19.35 28.02
N SER A 342 1.08 -18.65 26.89
CA SER A 342 1.78 -19.09 25.66
C SER A 342 3.04 -18.31 25.29
N ILE A 343 3.38 -17.23 26.01
CA ILE A 343 4.55 -16.39 25.70
C ILE A 343 5.62 -16.53 26.79
N SER A 344 6.30 -17.69 26.77
CA SER A 344 7.64 -17.95 27.32
C SER A 344 7.91 -17.64 28.79
N GLN A 345 8.08 -18.72 29.58
CA GLN A 345 9.03 -18.78 30.69
C GLN A 345 10.45 -18.48 30.20
N SER A 346 10.86 -17.21 30.15
CA SER A 346 12.29 -16.86 30.12
C SER A 346 12.58 -15.61 30.96
N ARG A 347 13.10 -15.93 32.16
CA ARG A 347 14.00 -15.18 33.05
C ARG A 347 13.94 -13.64 33.05
N LYS A 348 13.41 -13.13 34.16
CA LYS A 348 13.93 -12.01 34.99
C LYS A 348 14.58 -10.83 34.24
N GLN A 349 13.77 -9.84 33.89
CA GLN A 349 14.06 -8.43 34.13
C GLN A 349 12.74 -7.64 34.18
N LYS A 350 12.29 -7.30 35.40
CA LYS A 350 11.19 -6.35 35.61
C LYS A 350 11.69 -4.95 35.24
N ARG A 351 11.50 -4.55 33.98
CA ARG A 351 11.36 -3.13 33.62
C ARG A 351 9.88 -2.88 33.40
N THR A 352 9.35 -1.83 34.02
CA THR A 352 7.99 -1.33 33.83
C THR A 352 7.85 -0.75 32.42
N ALA A 353 7.67 -1.63 31.44
CA ALA A 353 7.47 -1.24 30.05
C ALA A 353 6.10 -0.54 29.89
N SER A 354 6.05 0.52 29.09
CA SER A 354 4.79 1.21 28.79
C SER A 354 3.80 0.24 28.13
N PRO A 355 2.47 0.47 28.25
CA PRO A 355 1.46 -0.34 27.56
C PRO A 355 1.73 -0.49 26.05
N SER A 356 2.17 0.57 25.38
CA SER A 356 2.52 0.56 23.96
C SER A 356 3.68 -0.38 23.63
N LEU A 357 4.70 -0.46 24.50
CA LEU A 357 5.83 -1.37 24.31
C LEU A 357 5.37 -2.82 24.44
N ARG A 358 4.49 -3.11 25.42
CA ARG A 358 3.93 -4.46 25.64
C ARG A 358 3.08 -4.95 24.46
N ILE A 359 2.28 -4.08 23.86
CA ILE A 359 1.49 -4.42 22.66
C ILE A 359 2.40 -4.76 21.48
N ARG A 360 3.44 -3.93 21.24
CA ARG A 360 4.44 -4.20 20.20
C ARG A 360 5.20 -5.50 20.42
N ASP A 361 5.57 -5.79 21.66
CA ASP A 361 6.25 -7.04 22.04
C ASP A 361 5.35 -8.27 21.88
N ALA A 362 4.04 -8.15 22.15
CA ALA A 362 3.09 -9.23 21.92
C ALA A 362 2.89 -9.47 20.42
N LEU A 363 2.74 -8.39 19.64
CA LEU A 363 2.60 -8.48 18.18
C LEU A 363 3.84 -9.09 17.53
N SER A 364 5.06 -8.70 17.94
CA SER A 364 6.31 -9.22 17.35
C SER A 364 6.55 -10.71 17.62
N LYS A 365 5.93 -11.26 18.66
CA LYS A 365 5.98 -12.69 19.01
C LYS A 365 4.82 -13.50 18.42
N THR A 366 3.85 -12.83 17.80
CA THR A 366 2.71 -13.49 17.17
C THR A 366 3.13 -14.08 15.84
N THR A 367 2.83 -15.36 15.63
CA THR A 367 3.13 -16.06 14.39
C THR A 367 2.01 -15.87 13.36
N VAL A 368 2.36 -15.81 12.09
CA VAL A 368 1.39 -15.78 10.97
C VAL A 368 0.41 -16.95 11.11
N GLY A 369 -0.87 -16.68 10.87
CA GLY A 369 -1.97 -17.67 10.99
C GLY A 369 -2.48 -17.93 12.41
N ASN A 370 -1.80 -17.45 13.46
CA ASN A 370 -2.28 -17.62 14.84
C ASN A 370 -3.33 -16.53 15.20
N MET A 371 -4.54 -16.72 14.70
CA MET A 371 -5.63 -15.75 14.88
C MET A 371 -5.97 -15.50 16.36
N ALA A 372 -5.90 -16.52 17.22
CA ALA A 372 -6.13 -16.35 18.65
C ALA A 372 -5.12 -15.40 19.30
N ALA A 373 -3.84 -15.46 18.90
CA ALA A 373 -2.82 -14.53 19.37
C ALA A 373 -3.06 -13.10 18.84
N PHE A 374 -3.49 -12.95 17.58
CA PHE A 374 -3.87 -11.63 17.06
C PHE A 374 -5.10 -11.03 17.79
N GLU A 375 -6.11 -11.83 18.11
CA GLU A 375 -7.25 -11.39 18.94
C GLU A 375 -6.80 -10.95 20.33
N LYS A 376 -5.82 -11.65 20.93
CA LYS A 376 -5.22 -11.21 22.20
C LYS A 376 -4.58 -9.82 22.04
N VAL A 377 -3.80 -9.60 20.99
CA VAL A 377 -3.17 -8.29 20.71
C VAL A 377 -4.24 -7.22 20.51
N LEU A 378 -5.34 -7.53 19.81
CA LEU A 378 -6.47 -6.61 19.64
C LEU A 378 -7.06 -6.22 21.00
N ARG A 379 -7.35 -7.18 21.88
CA ARG A 379 -7.87 -6.90 23.24
C ARG A 379 -6.93 -6.03 24.07
N MET A 380 -5.62 -6.27 23.97
CA MET A 380 -4.60 -5.44 24.62
C MET A 380 -4.62 -4.00 24.10
N LEU A 381 -4.79 -3.82 22.79
CA LEU A 381 -4.89 -2.51 22.15
C LEU A 381 -6.18 -1.78 22.56
N GLU A 382 -7.32 -2.46 22.51
CA GLU A 382 -8.62 -1.91 22.93
C GLU A 382 -8.61 -1.50 24.40
N ALA A 383 -7.99 -2.30 25.29
CA ALA A 383 -7.84 -1.94 26.70
C ALA A 383 -6.99 -0.67 26.89
N ALA A 384 -5.91 -0.51 26.11
CA ALA A 384 -5.05 0.67 26.17
C ALA A 384 -5.76 1.92 25.64
N ILE A 385 -6.53 1.80 24.55
CA ILE A 385 -7.31 2.91 24.00
C ILE A 385 -8.43 3.31 24.95
N ARG A 386 -9.14 2.36 25.56
CA ARG A 386 -10.13 2.63 26.63
C ARG A 386 -9.55 3.49 27.74
N GLN A 387 -8.40 3.07 28.30
CA GLN A 387 -7.73 3.83 29.37
C GLN A 387 -7.37 5.26 28.94
N ALA A 388 -6.95 5.43 27.68
CA ALA A 388 -6.64 6.75 27.13
C ALA A 388 -7.90 7.63 26.99
N LEU A 389 -9.00 7.07 26.48
CA LEU A 389 -10.28 7.78 26.33
C LEU A 389 -10.87 8.18 27.70
N ASP A 390 -10.84 7.28 28.68
CA ASP A 390 -11.29 7.57 30.05
C ASP A 390 -10.44 8.66 30.71
N GLY A 391 -9.11 8.60 30.54
CA GLY A 391 -8.19 9.61 31.04
C GLY A 391 -8.41 10.98 30.37
N GLU A 392 -8.72 10.99 29.08
CA GLU A 392 -9.07 12.20 28.34
C GLU A 392 -10.37 12.84 28.87
N ALA A 393 -11.40 12.03 29.11
CA ALA A 393 -12.68 12.46 29.65
C ALA A 393 -12.59 12.98 31.10
N ALA A 394 -11.75 12.35 31.94
CA ALA A 394 -11.61 12.70 33.36
C ALA A 394 -10.81 13.98 33.63
N HIS A 395 -9.94 14.39 32.70
CA HIS A 395 -9.08 15.58 32.84
C HIS A 395 -9.28 16.56 31.67
N PRO A 396 -10.14 17.59 31.82
CA PRO A 396 -10.20 18.72 30.89
C PRO A 396 -8.88 19.50 30.97
N LEU A 397 -8.16 19.65 29.85
CA LEU A 397 -6.92 20.44 29.83
C LEU A 397 -7.23 21.95 29.92
N GLN A 398 -6.49 22.63 30.79
CA GLN A 398 -6.30 24.08 30.79
C GLN A 398 -5.46 24.51 29.59
N ASP A 399 -5.78 25.69 29.08
CA ASP A 399 -5.22 26.35 27.90
C ASP A 399 -3.68 26.47 27.99
N LEU A 400 -2.96 25.76 27.12
CA LEU A 400 -1.50 25.84 27.01
C LEU A 400 -1.14 26.73 25.82
N SER A 401 -0.95 28.02 26.09
CA SER A 401 -0.38 28.99 25.15
C SER A 401 1.04 28.59 24.72
N LYS A 402 1.27 28.51 23.41
CA LYS A 402 2.53 28.06 22.76
C LYS A 402 3.73 28.96 23.10
N SER A 403 4.87 28.35 23.44
CA SER A 403 6.19 29.00 23.49
C SER A 403 6.85 29.05 22.12
N THR A 404 7.57 30.13 21.85
CA THR A 404 8.32 30.40 20.61
C THR A 404 9.80 30.06 20.78
N GLU A 405 10.26 28.98 20.17
CA GLU A 405 11.69 28.68 19.94
C GLU A 405 11.97 28.57 18.43
N SER A 406 13.23 28.84 18.04
CA SER A 406 13.68 28.82 16.64
C SER A 406 13.58 27.42 16.04
N LYS A 407 13.06 27.35 14.81
CA LYS A 407 12.64 26.11 14.17
C LYS A 407 13.79 25.47 13.37
N SER A 408 13.97 24.16 13.50
CA SER A 408 14.85 23.36 12.66
C SER A 408 14.31 23.23 11.22
N PRO A 409 15.12 22.84 10.23
CA PRO A 409 14.65 22.56 8.87
C PRO A 409 13.53 21.50 8.81
N ASP A 410 13.53 20.52 9.71
CA ASP A 410 12.44 19.54 9.87
C ASP A 410 11.15 20.21 10.41
N GLN A 411 11.28 21.19 11.30
CA GLN A 411 10.15 21.98 11.80
C GLN A 411 9.60 22.94 10.73
N GLU A 412 10.45 23.54 9.89
CA GLU A 412 10.01 24.35 8.74
C GLU A 412 9.26 23.51 7.70
N LEU A 413 9.72 22.29 7.42
CA LEU A 413 8.99 21.33 6.57
C LEU A 413 7.65 20.93 7.20
N ARG A 414 7.62 20.59 8.49
CA ARG A 414 6.39 20.26 9.22
C ARG A 414 5.39 21.41 9.24
N GLU A 415 5.86 22.66 9.26
CA GLU A 415 5.01 23.84 9.17
C GLU A 415 4.52 24.11 7.76
N LYS A 416 5.39 24.00 6.75
CA LYS A 416 5.01 24.12 5.33
C LYS A 416 3.91 23.12 4.98
N TYR A 417 3.99 21.90 5.50
CA TYR A 417 3.05 20.81 5.21
C TYR A 417 2.04 20.53 6.35
N LYS A 418 2.05 21.33 7.43
CA LYS A 418 1.17 21.26 8.62
C LYS A 418 1.02 19.87 9.29
N ARG A 419 2.02 18.98 9.29
CA ARG A 419 1.83 17.57 9.70
C ARG A 419 2.98 16.96 10.52
N PRO A 420 2.70 16.05 11.48
CA PRO A 420 3.73 15.32 12.20
C PRO A 420 4.40 14.31 11.27
N TRP A 421 5.63 14.60 10.86
CA TRP A 421 6.49 13.61 10.20
C TRP A 421 6.76 12.48 11.20
N THR A 422 6.34 11.26 10.90
CA THR A 422 6.72 10.09 11.70
C THR A 422 8.22 9.93 11.60
N LYS A 423 8.94 10.27 12.69
CA LYS A 423 10.35 9.92 12.90
C LYS A 423 10.50 8.40 12.87
N ALA A 424 10.58 7.81 11.68
CA ALA A 424 11.07 6.44 11.51
C ALA A 424 12.60 6.41 11.35
N VAL A 425 13.29 7.55 11.45
CA VAL A 425 14.75 7.63 11.31
C VAL A 425 15.33 8.57 12.37
N GLU A 426 15.32 8.13 13.62
CA GLU A 426 16.18 8.69 14.66
C GLU A 426 16.29 7.71 15.85
N GLN A 427 16.80 6.50 15.59
CA GLN A 427 17.45 5.69 16.61
C GLN A 427 18.72 5.04 16.02
N ASP A 428 19.78 5.14 16.81
CA ASP A 428 21.15 4.66 16.63
C ASP A 428 22.05 5.31 15.56
N ALA A 429 22.44 6.55 15.85
CA ALA A 429 23.82 7.00 15.64
C ALA A 429 24.58 7.02 16.98
N SER A 430 24.66 5.88 17.66
CA SER A 430 25.66 5.63 18.69
C SER A 430 25.75 4.13 19.02
N LYS A 431 26.42 3.36 18.17
CA LYS A 431 27.24 2.19 18.52
C LYS A 431 28.00 1.68 17.31
#